data_AF-A0A7S2YL63-F1
#
_entry.id   AF-A0A7S2YL63-F1
#
_cell.length_a   1.000
_cell.length_b   1.000
_cell.length_c   1.000
_cell.angle_alpha   90.00
_cell.angle_beta   90.00
_cell.angle_gamma   90.00
#
_symmetry.space_group_name_H-M   'P 1'
#
loop_
_entity.id
_entity.type
_entity.pdbx_description
1 polymer ?
#
loop_
_entity_poly.entity_id
_entity_poly.type
_entity_poly.pdbx_seq_one_letter_code
_entity_poly.pdbx_strand_id
1 'polypeptide(L)'
;ASPILDYAQRVQDGQYADGHLDGRKLSPSPLFEREQLVPYLHRCSHNYLNFGISNPRRFLQHREIIDSVSGTEGTSVHIEAEEDEPGRYWVDVAVANTRPRVALENVCRLLYLHNFDVARSRLDVVTDGENGNITVLRMLVSPAEGSEVSQATFAAVRREIKRAKWLDSVTMDLVFDRYLWLGVTRGEIITAMCSLIHPVLAKENALMFSKSNIHDVACNERFIRHSADIASAFMDRFNPQKPLSDEELESRCEKLRGEIDSSVEDTVATAILHKMIDVIKCTLKTNVYLPNRYALSLRLDPKVMVSPHEQERELPYGIIFVHGRRFNGYHVRFRDISRGGMRLVTPRSPEQYALESARQYDECYGLAFAQQLKNKDIPEGGSKAVNLIDTSGLSEV
;
A
#
# COMPACT_ATOMS: atom_id res chain seq x y z
N ALA A 1 6.47 -6.18 37.61
CA ALA A 1 6.49 -4.96 36.79
C ALA A 1 7.12 -3.73 37.47
N SER A 2 7.64 -3.80 38.71
CA SER A 2 8.23 -2.63 39.41
C SER A 2 9.26 -1.88 38.56
N PRO A 3 10.24 -2.53 37.90
CA PRO A 3 11.24 -1.80 37.10
C PRO A 3 10.66 -0.97 35.96
N ILE A 4 9.53 -1.39 35.38
CA ILE A 4 8.83 -0.65 34.32
C ILE A 4 8.20 0.61 34.91
N LEU A 5 7.47 0.47 36.03
CA LEU A 5 6.79 1.59 36.70
C LEU A 5 7.78 2.61 37.26
N ASP A 6 8.89 2.13 37.85
CA ASP A 6 9.93 2.97 38.42
C ASP A 6 10.63 3.78 37.33
N TYR A 7 10.92 3.16 36.17
CA TYR A 7 11.50 3.85 35.03
C TYR A 7 10.51 4.87 34.42
N ALA A 8 9.23 4.51 34.30
CA ALA A 8 8.18 5.42 33.82
C ALA A 8 8.07 6.68 34.70
N GLN A 9 8.10 6.52 36.03
CA GLN A 9 8.07 7.66 36.95
C GLN A 9 9.27 8.58 36.73
N ARG A 10 10.48 8.03 36.57
CA ARG A 10 11.69 8.85 36.29
C ARG A 10 11.60 9.60 34.97
N VAL A 11 10.99 9.01 33.94
CA VAL A 11 10.71 9.71 32.67
C VAL A 11 9.74 10.86 32.90
N GLN A 12 8.65 10.64 33.65
CA GLN A 12 7.68 11.69 33.99
C GLN A 12 8.28 12.83 34.81
N ASP A 13 9.20 12.50 35.72
CA ASP A 13 9.94 13.47 36.54
C ASP A 13 10.98 14.27 35.73
N GLY A 14 11.12 14.00 34.43
CA GLY A 14 12.06 14.69 33.54
C GLY A 14 13.52 14.30 33.76
N GLN A 15 13.81 13.23 34.52
CA GLN A 15 15.20 12.81 34.82
C GLN A 15 16.00 12.40 33.57
N TYR A 16 15.29 12.10 32.47
CA TYR A 16 15.88 11.76 31.17
C TYR A 16 15.63 12.84 30.09
N ALA A 17 15.11 14.01 30.47
CA ALA A 17 14.83 15.11 29.54
C ALA A 17 16.11 15.81 29.06
N ASP A 18 17.13 15.94 29.92
CA ASP A 18 18.36 16.70 29.66
C ASP A 18 19.63 15.87 29.99
N GLY A 19 20.17 15.11 29.03
CA GLY A 19 21.50 14.48 29.20
C GLY A 19 21.90 13.46 28.15
N HIS A 20 23.00 13.76 27.46
CA HIS A 20 23.82 13.03 26.48
C HIS A 20 23.69 11.50 26.32
N LEU A 21 23.25 11.07 25.13
CA LEU A 21 23.85 10.11 24.18
C LEU A 21 22.77 9.70 23.14
N ASP A 22 23.00 10.03 21.86
CA ASP A 22 22.35 9.42 20.67
C ASP A 22 20.82 9.44 20.50
N GLY A 23 20.11 10.54 20.78
CA GLY A 23 18.73 10.71 20.25
C GLY A 23 17.69 9.69 20.75
N ARG A 24 17.99 8.95 21.82
CA ARG A 24 17.16 7.88 22.43
C ARG A 24 16.35 8.38 23.63
N LYS A 25 15.84 9.61 23.58
CA LYS A 25 15.08 10.23 24.68
C LYS A 25 13.60 9.81 24.64
N LEU A 26 13.07 9.36 25.77
CA LEU A 26 11.63 9.30 26.01
C LEU A 26 11.19 10.59 26.69
N SER A 27 10.09 11.16 26.21
CA SER A 27 9.49 12.36 26.81
C SER A 27 8.39 11.96 27.80
N PRO A 28 8.11 12.77 28.83
CA PRO A 28 6.89 12.64 29.62
C PRO A 28 5.67 12.46 28.73
N SER A 29 4.80 11.51 29.08
CA SER A 29 3.64 11.13 28.26
C SER A 29 2.53 10.63 29.16
N PRO A 30 1.24 10.98 28.92
CA PRO A 30 0.12 10.41 29.68
C PRO A 30 0.10 8.88 29.69
N LEU A 31 0.70 8.24 28.67
CA LEU A 31 0.81 6.79 28.56
C LEU A 31 1.67 6.14 29.65
N PHE A 32 2.54 6.92 30.28
CA PHE A 32 3.48 6.46 31.32
C PHE A 32 2.96 6.74 32.73
N GLU A 33 1.83 7.45 32.86
CA GLU A 33 1.14 7.63 34.14
C GLU A 33 0.66 6.29 34.67
N ARG A 34 0.68 6.13 35.99
CA ARG A 34 0.39 4.84 36.65
C ARG A 34 -1.04 4.38 36.33
N GLU A 35 -1.97 5.32 36.24
CA GLU A 35 -3.38 5.11 35.91
C GLU A 35 -3.57 4.48 34.52
N GLN A 36 -2.69 4.80 33.56
CA GLN A 36 -2.74 4.28 32.19
C GLN A 36 -1.87 3.04 32.01
N LEU A 37 -0.69 3.03 32.64
CA LEU A 37 0.31 1.99 32.46
C LEU A 37 -0.05 0.68 33.17
N VAL A 38 -0.63 0.74 34.37
CA VAL A 38 -1.02 -0.46 35.12
C VAL A 38 -2.07 -1.29 34.36
N PRO A 39 -3.20 -0.72 33.88
CA PRO A 39 -4.14 -1.46 33.05
C PRO A 39 -3.51 -2.05 31.79
N TYR A 40 -2.59 -1.34 31.16
CA TYR A 40 -1.84 -1.85 30.00
C TYR A 40 -1.00 -3.07 30.36
N LEU A 41 -0.27 -3.05 31.48
CA LEU A 41 0.55 -4.18 31.93
C LEU A 41 -0.29 -5.46 32.14
N HIS A 42 -1.54 -5.32 32.59
CA HIS A 42 -2.46 -6.47 32.74
C HIS A 42 -2.89 -7.08 31.40
N ARG A 43 -2.80 -6.34 30.30
CA ARG A 43 -3.09 -6.83 28.93
C ARG A 43 -1.90 -7.52 28.28
N CYS A 44 -0.71 -7.39 28.84
CA CYS A 44 0.52 -7.94 28.28
C CYS A 44 0.73 -9.41 28.67
N SER A 45 1.30 -10.19 27.74
CA SER A 45 1.73 -11.57 28.05
C SER A 45 2.87 -11.58 29.07
N HIS A 46 3.00 -12.69 29.81
CA HIS A 46 4.09 -12.86 30.79
C HIS A 46 5.48 -12.71 30.14
N ASN A 47 5.67 -13.26 28.94
CA ASN A 47 6.94 -13.16 28.20
C ASN A 47 7.27 -11.72 27.80
N TYR A 48 6.25 -10.96 27.37
CA TYR A 48 6.42 -9.55 27.01
C TYR A 48 6.75 -8.69 28.24
N LEU A 49 6.11 -8.98 29.38
CA LEU A 49 6.42 -8.32 30.65
C LEU A 49 7.84 -8.63 31.15
N ASN A 50 8.32 -9.87 31.02
CA ASN A 50 9.69 -10.23 31.39
C ASN A 50 10.72 -9.46 30.56
N PHE A 51 10.46 -9.28 29.26
CA PHE A 51 11.27 -8.37 28.44
C PHE A 51 11.26 -6.95 29.00
N GLY A 52 10.08 -6.41 29.32
CA GLY A 52 9.98 -5.04 29.81
C GLY A 52 10.64 -4.84 31.18
N ILE A 53 10.66 -5.86 32.02
CA ILE A 53 11.40 -5.85 33.29
C ILE A 53 12.90 -5.74 33.05
N SER A 54 13.42 -6.47 32.05
CA SER A 54 14.84 -6.40 31.67
C SER A 54 15.20 -5.13 30.88
N ASN A 55 14.26 -4.55 30.13
CA ASN A 55 14.47 -3.38 29.28
C ASN A 55 13.33 -2.34 29.43
N PRO A 56 13.23 -1.65 30.57
CA PRO A 56 12.11 -0.72 30.85
C PRO A 56 11.97 0.41 29.81
N ARG A 57 13.08 0.99 29.33
CA ARG A 57 13.09 2.03 28.29
C ARG A 57 12.36 1.57 27.03
N ARG A 58 12.82 0.47 26.45
CA ARG A 58 12.27 -0.06 25.20
C ARG A 58 10.82 -0.52 25.36
N PHE A 59 10.43 -1.00 26.55
CA PHE A 59 9.03 -1.29 26.84
C PHE A 59 8.13 -0.05 26.75
N LEU A 60 8.55 1.08 27.31
CA LEU A 60 7.79 2.33 27.21
C LEU A 60 7.77 2.89 25.78
N GLN A 61 8.87 2.76 25.04
CA GLN A 61 8.89 3.09 23.61
C GLN A 61 7.92 2.21 22.80
N HIS A 62 7.84 0.91 23.12
CA HIS A 62 6.84 0.03 22.51
C HIS A 62 5.42 0.47 22.86
N ARG A 63 5.19 0.93 24.09
CA ARG A 63 3.88 1.45 24.51
C ARG A 63 3.43 2.60 23.60
N GLU A 64 4.32 3.51 23.20
CA GLU A 64 4.02 4.61 22.28
C GLU A 64 3.65 4.12 20.87
N ILE A 65 4.44 3.22 20.27
CA ILE A 65 4.11 2.71 18.93
C ILE A 65 2.83 1.86 18.92
N ILE A 66 2.54 1.14 20.00
CA ILE A 66 1.29 0.37 20.19
C ILE A 66 0.11 1.33 20.33
N ASP A 67 0.27 2.39 21.12
CA ASP A 67 -0.79 3.39 21.29
C ASP A 67 -1.11 4.10 19.98
N SER A 68 -0.09 4.45 19.19
CA SER A 68 -0.26 5.12 17.88
C SER A 68 -1.06 4.32 16.85
N VAL A 69 -1.27 3.01 17.07
CA VAL A 69 -2.10 2.16 16.19
C VAL A 69 -3.38 1.66 16.86
N SER A 70 -3.58 1.93 18.15
CA SER A 70 -4.79 1.55 18.89
C SER A 70 -6.03 2.20 18.28
N GLY A 71 -7.10 1.43 18.11
CA GLY A 71 -8.34 1.89 17.47
C GLY A 71 -8.21 2.23 15.98
N THR A 72 -7.08 1.87 15.34
CA THR A 72 -6.85 2.09 13.91
C THR A 72 -6.60 0.78 13.18
N GLU A 73 -6.50 0.85 11.85
CA GLU A 73 -5.95 -0.22 11.02
C GLU A 73 -4.48 0.02 10.66
N GLY A 74 -3.77 0.87 11.42
CA GLY A 74 -2.43 1.32 11.09
C GLY A 74 -1.31 0.31 11.33
N THR A 75 -0.13 0.74 10.90
CA THR A 75 1.16 0.15 11.26
C THR A 75 2.08 1.28 11.74
N SER A 76 2.75 1.08 12.87
CA SER A 76 3.77 1.96 13.40
C SER A 76 5.12 1.25 13.41
N VAL A 77 6.18 1.99 13.09
CA VAL A 77 7.53 1.44 12.92
C VAL A 77 8.50 2.36 13.62
N HIS A 78 9.25 1.81 14.56
CA HIS A 78 10.39 2.43 15.19
C HIS A 78 11.67 1.72 14.79
N ILE A 79 12.74 2.50 14.56
CA ILE A 79 14.06 1.98 14.22
C ILE A 79 15.09 2.73 15.07
N GLU A 80 15.92 2.00 15.80
CA GLU A 80 17.03 2.52 16.59
C GLU A 80 18.26 1.59 16.52
N ALA A 81 19.46 2.12 16.75
CA ALA A 81 20.68 1.31 16.82
C ALA A 81 20.75 0.52 18.13
N GLU A 82 21.31 -0.69 18.09
CA GLU A 82 21.59 -1.51 19.27
C GLU A 82 22.69 -0.85 20.13
N GLU A 83 22.56 -0.96 21.46
CA GLU A 83 23.47 -0.34 22.43
C GLU A 83 24.82 -1.07 22.49
N ASP A 84 24.78 -2.39 22.57
CA ASP A 84 25.98 -3.21 22.84
C ASP A 84 26.69 -3.70 21.58
N GLU A 85 26.02 -3.68 20.43
CA GLU A 85 26.50 -4.28 19.18
C GLU A 85 26.45 -3.28 18.01
N PRO A 86 27.53 -2.51 17.78
CA PRO A 86 27.61 -1.56 16.67
C PRO A 86 27.31 -2.22 15.31
N GLY A 87 26.60 -1.50 14.44
CA GLY A 87 26.17 -2.00 13.14
C GLY A 87 24.91 -2.87 13.18
N ARG A 88 24.29 -3.03 14.36
CA ARG A 88 22.96 -3.65 14.50
C ARG A 88 21.89 -2.64 14.85
N TYR A 89 20.67 -2.93 14.41
CA TYR A 89 19.52 -2.06 14.58
C TYR A 89 18.30 -2.86 15.04
N TRP A 90 17.50 -2.27 15.91
CA TRP A 90 16.16 -2.75 16.22
C TRP A 90 15.17 -2.14 15.24
N VAL A 91 14.34 -2.98 14.64
CA VAL A 91 13.15 -2.60 13.89
C VAL A 91 11.94 -3.12 14.66
N ASP A 92 11.30 -2.22 15.39
CA ASP A 92 10.14 -2.49 16.20
C ASP A 92 8.87 -2.09 15.43
N VAL A 93 7.94 -3.02 15.27
CA VAL A 93 6.74 -2.85 14.44
C VAL A 93 5.50 -3.17 15.28
N ALA A 94 4.56 -2.24 15.33
CA ALA A 94 3.21 -2.47 15.86
C ALA A 94 2.21 -2.48 14.71
N VAL A 95 1.47 -3.56 14.53
CA VAL A 95 0.49 -3.73 13.45
C VAL A 95 -0.88 -4.09 14.03
N ALA A 96 -1.87 -3.23 13.82
CA ALA A 96 -3.23 -3.50 14.25
C ALA A 96 -3.89 -4.58 13.36
N ASN A 97 -4.75 -5.42 13.95
CA ASN A 97 -5.68 -6.33 13.27
C ASN A 97 -5.07 -7.15 12.14
N THR A 98 -3.84 -7.62 12.36
CA THR A 98 -3.11 -8.46 11.40
C THR A 98 -2.70 -9.75 12.09
N ARG A 99 -2.83 -10.88 11.39
CA ARG A 99 -2.38 -12.19 11.89
C ARG A 99 -0.86 -12.14 12.13
N PRO A 100 -0.36 -12.61 13.29
CA PRO A 100 1.05 -12.43 13.61
C PRO A 100 2.01 -13.06 12.61
N ARG A 101 1.66 -14.24 12.06
CA ARG A 101 2.42 -14.90 11.00
C ARG A 101 2.57 -14.03 9.74
N VAL A 102 1.48 -13.40 9.30
CA VAL A 102 1.47 -12.53 8.10
C VAL A 102 2.30 -11.28 8.34
N ALA A 103 2.18 -10.67 9.52
CA ALA A 103 2.99 -9.51 9.88
C ALA A 103 4.49 -9.85 9.87
N LEU A 104 4.88 -10.97 10.49
CA LEU A 104 6.27 -11.42 10.54
C LEU A 104 6.82 -11.69 9.13
N GLU A 105 6.07 -12.43 8.31
CA GLU A 105 6.48 -12.77 6.94
C GLU A 105 6.69 -11.50 6.09
N ASN A 106 5.75 -10.56 6.13
CA ASN A 106 5.84 -9.31 5.37
C ASN A 106 7.05 -8.47 5.81
N VAL A 107 7.29 -8.36 7.13
CA VAL A 107 8.42 -7.59 7.66
C VAL A 107 9.75 -8.26 7.30
N CYS A 108 9.87 -9.58 7.42
CA CYS A 108 11.08 -10.31 7.02
C CYS A 108 11.39 -10.16 5.54
N ARG A 109 10.39 -10.33 4.65
CA ARG A 109 10.54 -10.17 3.20
C ARG A 109 11.00 -8.75 2.84
N LEU A 110 10.45 -7.73 3.51
CA LEU A 110 10.86 -6.34 3.31
C LEU A 110 12.28 -6.06 3.83
N LEU A 111 12.65 -6.56 5.00
CA LEU A 111 14.00 -6.38 5.53
C LEU A 111 15.03 -7.01 4.60
N TYR A 112 14.75 -8.21 4.10
CA TYR A 112 15.60 -8.87 3.10
C TYR A 112 15.72 -8.04 1.81
N LEU A 113 14.61 -7.48 1.31
CA LEU A 113 14.61 -6.59 0.13
C LEU A 113 15.50 -5.36 0.31
N HIS A 114 15.63 -4.84 1.53
CA HIS A 114 16.48 -3.70 1.89
C HIS A 114 17.90 -4.13 2.34
N ASN A 115 18.32 -5.36 2.03
CA ASN A 115 19.62 -5.94 2.37
C ASN A 115 19.91 -5.99 3.88
N PHE A 116 18.90 -6.32 4.68
CA PHE A 116 19.06 -6.61 6.11
C PHE A 116 18.92 -8.10 6.42
N ASP A 117 19.89 -8.62 7.17
CA ASP A 117 19.82 -9.92 7.81
C ASP A 117 19.12 -9.82 9.16
N VAL A 118 18.18 -10.72 9.41
CA VAL A 118 17.46 -10.80 10.69
C VAL A 118 18.21 -11.74 11.63
N ALA A 119 18.94 -11.18 12.60
CA ALA A 119 19.66 -11.95 13.61
C ALA A 119 18.74 -12.50 14.70
N ARG A 120 17.69 -11.74 15.06
CA ARG A 120 16.72 -12.14 16.09
C ARG A 120 15.36 -11.56 15.77
N SER A 121 14.31 -12.36 15.95
CA SER A 121 12.93 -11.89 15.92
C SER A 121 12.22 -12.30 17.21
N ARG A 122 11.42 -11.38 17.74
CA ARG A 122 10.47 -11.66 18.82
C ARG A 122 9.10 -11.16 18.39
N LEU A 123 8.08 -11.92 18.72
CA LEU A 123 6.70 -11.65 18.37
C LEU A 123 5.85 -11.72 19.63
N ASP A 124 5.05 -10.69 19.84
CA ASP A 124 4.07 -10.61 20.90
C ASP A 124 2.72 -10.13 20.35
N VAL A 125 1.66 -10.40 21.09
CA VAL A 125 0.32 -9.90 20.78
C VAL A 125 -0.21 -9.20 22.02
N VAL A 126 -0.69 -7.98 21.83
CA VAL A 126 -1.33 -7.17 22.89
C VAL A 126 -2.79 -6.96 22.49
N THR A 127 -3.71 -7.22 23.42
CA THR A 127 -5.14 -6.97 23.18
C THR A 127 -5.44 -5.47 23.20
N ASP A 128 -6.20 -5.01 22.21
CA ASP A 128 -6.68 -3.64 22.08
C ASP A 128 -8.17 -3.51 22.46
N GLY A 129 -8.64 -4.37 23.37
CA GLY A 129 -10.04 -4.40 23.78
C GLY A 129 -10.97 -4.77 22.62
N GLU A 130 -12.03 -4.00 22.42
CA GLU A 130 -13.01 -4.20 21.35
C GLU A 130 -12.43 -3.95 19.94
N ASN A 131 -11.29 -3.24 19.84
CA ASN A 131 -10.63 -2.95 18.57
C ASN A 131 -9.86 -4.15 18.00
N GLY A 132 -9.74 -5.26 18.75
CA GLY A 132 -9.05 -6.47 18.33
C GLY A 132 -7.66 -6.63 18.96
N ASN A 133 -6.65 -6.90 18.13
CA ASN A 133 -5.31 -7.25 18.59
C ASN A 133 -4.23 -6.48 17.84
N ILE A 134 -3.16 -6.11 18.55
CA ILE A 134 -1.97 -5.50 17.99
C ILE A 134 -0.84 -6.52 18.02
N THR A 135 -0.33 -6.88 16.85
CA THR A 135 0.89 -7.68 16.73
C THR A 135 2.10 -6.76 16.91
N VAL A 136 3.01 -7.14 17.79
CA VAL A 136 4.25 -6.43 18.07
C VAL A 136 5.42 -7.31 17.63
N LEU A 137 6.22 -6.81 16.69
CA LEU A 137 7.43 -7.46 16.21
C LEU A 137 8.64 -6.66 16.67
N ARG A 138 9.68 -7.37 17.12
CA ARG A 138 10.95 -6.78 17.55
C ARG A 138 12.06 -7.51 16.82
N MET A 139 12.62 -6.86 15.81
CA MET A 139 13.56 -7.46 14.88
C MET A 139 14.93 -6.85 15.09
N LEU A 140 15.91 -7.65 15.52
CA LEU A 140 17.31 -7.24 15.53
C LEU A 140 17.90 -7.57 14.16
N VAL A 141 18.37 -6.54 13.46
CA VAL A 141 18.85 -6.64 12.09
C VAL A 141 20.27 -6.10 11.95
N SER A 142 20.99 -6.61 10.96
CA SER A 142 22.29 -6.08 10.52
C SER A 142 22.31 -5.96 9.00
N PRO A 143 23.01 -4.97 8.43
CA PRO A 143 23.21 -4.89 6.99
C PRO A 143 23.97 -6.12 6.48
N ALA A 144 23.48 -6.77 5.42
CA ALA A 144 24.07 -8.01 4.91
C ALA A 144 25.52 -7.83 4.41
N GLU A 145 25.86 -6.64 3.91
CA GLU A 145 27.20 -6.33 3.39
C GLU A 145 28.07 -5.56 4.39
N GLY A 146 27.64 -5.42 5.65
CA GLY A 146 28.37 -4.67 6.69
C GLY A 146 28.54 -3.17 6.39
N SER A 147 27.81 -2.64 5.41
CA SER A 147 27.86 -1.25 4.96
C SER A 147 27.07 -0.30 5.87
N GLU A 148 27.51 0.95 5.94
CA GLU A 148 26.74 1.99 6.65
C GLU A 148 25.37 2.19 6.00
N VAL A 149 24.33 2.20 6.84
CA VAL A 149 22.95 2.38 6.39
C VAL A 149 22.62 3.86 6.42
N SER A 150 22.22 4.39 5.25
CA SER A 150 21.77 5.77 5.16
C SER A 150 20.43 6.00 5.86
N GLN A 151 20.19 7.23 6.33
CA GLN A 151 18.89 7.61 6.88
C GLN A 151 17.75 7.51 5.85
N ALA A 152 18.07 7.62 4.56
CA ALA A 152 17.13 7.41 3.46
C ALA A 152 16.66 5.96 3.38
N THR A 153 17.57 4.99 3.62
CA THR A 153 17.22 3.57 3.69
C THR A 153 16.25 3.30 4.83
N PHE A 154 16.51 3.81 6.03
CA PHE A 154 15.58 3.66 7.16
C PHE A 154 14.23 4.32 6.90
N ALA A 155 14.21 5.49 6.26
CA ALA A 155 12.96 6.14 5.86
C ALA A 155 12.17 5.28 4.85
N ALA A 156 12.85 4.64 3.90
CA ALA A 156 12.25 3.72 2.94
C ALA A 156 11.68 2.47 3.64
N VAL A 157 12.44 1.82 4.52
CA VAL A 157 11.99 0.66 5.30
C VAL A 157 10.75 1.01 6.12
N ARG A 158 10.75 2.14 6.85
CA ARG A 158 9.58 2.59 7.62
C ARG A 158 8.35 2.78 6.73
N ARG A 159 8.51 3.42 5.57
CA ARG A 159 7.41 3.66 4.62
C ARG A 159 6.87 2.34 4.05
N GLU A 160 7.74 1.42 3.67
CA GLU A 160 7.37 0.18 2.99
C GLU A 160 6.78 -0.86 3.93
N ILE A 161 7.26 -0.97 5.18
CA ILE A 161 6.61 -1.78 6.22
C ILE A 161 5.17 -1.32 6.45
N LYS A 162 4.93 0.01 6.51
CA LYS A 162 3.58 0.56 6.61
C LYS A 162 2.73 0.24 5.37
N ARG A 163 3.33 0.24 4.18
CA ARG A 163 2.62 -0.06 2.93
C ARG A 163 2.30 -1.55 2.77
N ALA A 164 3.18 -2.46 3.19
CA ALA A 164 3.02 -3.90 2.96
C ALA A 164 1.75 -4.51 3.57
N LYS A 165 1.23 -3.94 4.67
CA LYS A 165 -0.09 -4.35 5.22
C LYS A 165 -1.21 -4.27 4.15
N TRP A 166 -1.07 -3.36 3.20
CA TRP A 166 -2.12 -2.91 2.31
C TRP A 166 -1.91 -3.26 0.83
N LEU A 167 -0.84 -4.00 0.53
CA LEU A 167 -0.58 -4.51 -0.81
C LEU A 167 -1.47 -5.71 -1.09
N ASP A 168 -1.89 -5.83 -2.35
CA ASP A 168 -2.59 -7.01 -2.83
C ASP A 168 -1.64 -8.21 -2.94
N SER A 169 -2.16 -9.43 -2.79
CA SER A 169 -1.33 -10.65 -2.86
C SER A 169 -0.60 -10.79 -4.18
N VAL A 170 -1.20 -10.35 -5.29
CA VAL A 170 -0.56 -10.35 -6.61
C VAL A 170 0.63 -9.39 -6.65
N THR A 171 0.53 -8.25 -5.95
CA THR A 171 1.65 -7.32 -5.82
C THR A 171 2.75 -7.89 -4.95
N MET A 172 2.39 -8.56 -3.85
CA MET A 172 3.34 -9.21 -2.95
C MET A 172 4.15 -10.29 -3.70
N ASP A 173 3.50 -11.17 -4.46
CA ASP A 173 4.15 -12.19 -5.30
C ASP A 173 5.13 -11.56 -6.28
N LEU A 174 4.69 -10.51 -6.99
CA LEU A 174 5.50 -9.84 -8.01
C LEU A 174 6.81 -9.28 -7.44
N VAL A 175 6.75 -8.61 -6.28
CA VAL A 175 7.91 -7.87 -5.72
C VAL A 175 8.76 -8.68 -4.75
N PHE A 176 8.21 -9.70 -4.10
CA PHE A 176 8.95 -10.50 -3.11
C PHE A 176 9.37 -11.87 -3.62
N ASP A 177 8.59 -12.49 -4.50
CA ASP A 177 8.84 -13.86 -4.95
C ASP A 177 9.42 -13.90 -6.37
N ARG A 178 9.09 -12.91 -7.23
CA ARG A 178 9.51 -12.91 -8.65
C ARG A 178 10.61 -11.91 -8.98
N TYR A 179 10.44 -10.63 -8.67
CA TYR A 179 11.34 -9.55 -9.12
C TYR A 179 11.68 -8.56 -8.01
N LEU A 180 12.60 -8.93 -7.11
CA LEU A 180 13.02 -8.08 -5.99
C LEU A 180 13.50 -6.69 -6.43
N TRP A 181 14.24 -6.61 -7.54
CA TRP A 181 14.78 -5.35 -8.07
C TRP A 181 13.72 -4.32 -8.47
N LEU A 182 12.46 -4.75 -8.66
CA LEU A 182 11.36 -3.88 -9.07
C LEU A 182 11.04 -2.83 -8.00
N GLY A 183 11.08 -3.26 -6.73
CA GLY A 183 10.65 -2.48 -5.57
C GLY A 183 9.13 -2.37 -5.44
N VAL A 184 8.68 -2.14 -4.21
CA VAL A 184 7.25 -2.16 -3.82
C VAL A 184 6.38 -1.22 -4.65
N THR A 185 6.85 0.01 -4.89
CA THR A 185 6.04 1.04 -5.55
C THR A 185 5.80 0.73 -7.02
N ARG A 186 6.82 0.26 -7.75
CA ARG A 186 6.67 -0.12 -9.16
C ARG A 186 5.76 -1.34 -9.30
N GLY A 187 5.91 -2.34 -8.43
CA GLY A 187 5.03 -3.50 -8.42
C GLY A 187 3.56 -3.12 -8.21
N GLU A 188 3.27 -2.25 -7.24
CA GLU A 188 1.92 -1.74 -6.98
C GLU A 188 1.34 -0.97 -8.19
N ILE A 189 2.16 -0.18 -8.89
CA ILE A 189 1.72 0.55 -10.10
C ILE A 189 1.39 -0.44 -11.22
N ILE A 190 2.23 -1.44 -11.45
CA ILE A 190 2.04 -2.43 -12.52
C ILE A 190 0.74 -3.21 -12.30
N THR A 191 0.53 -3.76 -11.11
CA THR A 191 -0.68 -4.55 -10.80
C THR A 191 -1.95 -3.69 -10.81
N ALA A 192 -1.86 -2.43 -10.38
CA ALA A 192 -2.95 -1.46 -10.49
C ALA A 192 -3.29 -1.15 -11.96
N MET A 193 -2.29 -0.94 -12.82
CA MET A 193 -2.49 -0.70 -14.25
C MET A 193 -3.11 -1.92 -14.93
N CYS A 194 -2.64 -3.15 -14.65
CA CYS A 194 -3.25 -4.38 -15.15
C CYS A 194 -4.74 -4.48 -14.78
N SER A 195 -5.09 -4.11 -13.56
CA SER A 195 -6.49 -4.10 -13.10
C SER A 195 -7.31 -3.00 -13.78
N LEU A 196 -6.72 -1.81 -14.00
CA LEU A 196 -7.39 -0.65 -14.59
C LEU A 196 -7.73 -0.86 -16.07
N ILE A 197 -6.82 -1.48 -16.83
CA ILE A 197 -6.98 -1.67 -18.28
C ILE A 197 -7.91 -2.83 -18.63
N HIS A 198 -8.14 -3.76 -17.70
CA HIS A 198 -8.94 -4.97 -17.93
C HIS A 198 -10.36 -4.69 -18.46
N PRO A 199 -11.19 -3.79 -17.87
CA PRO A 199 -12.51 -3.46 -18.41
C PRO A 199 -12.48 -2.89 -19.84
N VAL A 200 -11.35 -2.31 -20.26
CA VAL A 200 -11.22 -1.70 -21.60
C VAL A 200 -10.82 -2.75 -22.61
N LEU A 201 -9.73 -3.49 -22.34
CA LEU A 201 -9.20 -4.48 -23.27
C LEU A 201 -10.08 -5.72 -23.40
N ALA A 202 -10.79 -6.12 -22.32
CA ALA A 202 -11.71 -7.26 -22.37
C ALA A 202 -12.88 -7.04 -23.35
N LYS A 203 -13.22 -5.78 -23.70
CA LYS A 203 -14.24 -5.46 -24.72
C LYS A 203 -13.74 -5.74 -26.14
N GLU A 204 -12.43 -5.63 -26.38
CA GLU A 204 -11.85 -5.89 -27.69
C GLU A 204 -11.76 -7.39 -27.94
N ASN A 205 -11.24 -8.14 -26.96
CA ASN A 205 -11.21 -9.60 -27.01
C ASN A 205 -11.11 -10.19 -25.59
N ALA A 206 -12.25 -10.61 -25.03
CA ALA A 206 -12.31 -11.15 -23.67
C ALA A 206 -11.45 -12.41 -23.44
N LEU A 207 -11.18 -13.19 -24.48
CA LEU A 207 -10.33 -14.39 -24.39
C LEU A 207 -8.85 -14.02 -24.31
N MET A 208 -8.39 -13.10 -25.18
CA MET A 208 -7.00 -12.63 -25.18
C MET A 208 -6.70 -11.70 -24.00
N PHE A 209 -7.68 -10.94 -23.54
CA PHE A 209 -7.51 -9.94 -22.48
C PHE A 209 -8.28 -10.31 -21.22
N SER A 210 -8.19 -11.58 -20.82
CA SER A 210 -8.67 -12.01 -19.51
C SER A 210 -7.83 -11.37 -18.39
N LYS A 211 -8.42 -11.20 -17.20
CA LYS A 211 -7.73 -10.64 -16.02
C LYS A 211 -6.37 -11.29 -15.76
N SER A 212 -6.32 -12.63 -15.81
CA SER A 212 -5.08 -13.38 -15.60
C SER A 212 -4.10 -13.17 -16.75
N ASN A 213 -4.54 -13.24 -18.00
CA ASN A 213 -3.63 -13.10 -19.14
C ASN A 213 -2.98 -11.72 -19.20
N ILE A 214 -3.74 -10.65 -18.89
CA ILE A 214 -3.17 -9.29 -18.82
C ILE A 214 -2.03 -9.24 -17.79
N HIS A 215 -2.27 -9.76 -16.59
CA HIS A 215 -1.27 -9.81 -15.54
C HIS A 215 -0.06 -10.67 -15.95
N ASP A 216 -0.30 -11.88 -16.44
CA ASP A 216 0.76 -12.85 -16.76
C ASP A 216 1.66 -12.36 -17.89
N VAL A 217 1.09 -11.68 -18.89
CA VAL A 217 1.85 -11.04 -19.97
C VAL A 217 2.63 -9.84 -19.45
N ALA A 218 2.00 -8.88 -18.78
CA ALA A 218 2.68 -7.68 -18.27
C ALA A 218 3.80 -8.01 -17.26
N CYS A 219 3.63 -9.09 -16.50
CA CYS A 219 4.58 -9.57 -15.50
C CYS A 219 5.47 -10.71 -16.02
N ASN A 220 5.47 -11.02 -17.32
CA ASN A 220 6.34 -12.04 -17.89
C ASN A 220 7.81 -11.58 -17.85
N GLU A 221 8.76 -12.50 -17.72
CA GLU A 221 10.20 -12.17 -17.74
C GLU A 221 10.62 -11.41 -19.01
N ARG A 222 9.99 -11.71 -20.15
CA ARG A 222 10.25 -11.03 -21.42
C ARG A 222 9.83 -9.55 -21.41
N PHE A 223 8.79 -9.20 -20.65
CA PHE A 223 8.13 -7.89 -20.76
C PHE A 223 8.19 -7.05 -19.47
N ILE A 224 8.55 -7.65 -18.33
CA ILE A 224 8.56 -6.98 -17.02
C ILE A 224 9.45 -5.74 -17.00
N ARG A 225 10.54 -5.70 -17.79
CA ARG A 225 11.40 -4.51 -17.90
C ARG A 225 10.64 -3.34 -18.52
N HIS A 226 9.88 -3.56 -19.60
CA HIS A 226 9.02 -2.53 -20.17
C HIS A 226 7.96 -2.07 -19.17
N SER A 227 7.31 -3.01 -18.46
CA SER A 227 6.34 -2.67 -17.39
C SER A 227 6.99 -1.84 -16.27
N ALA A 228 8.23 -2.14 -15.90
CA ALA A 228 8.99 -1.38 -14.89
C ALA A 228 9.39 0.02 -15.38
N ASP A 229 9.74 0.17 -16.66
CA ASP A 229 10.08 1.45 -17.27
C ASP A 229 8.85 2.36 -17.39
N ILE A 230 7.70 1.78 -17.76
CA ILE A 230 6.38 2.44 -17.74
C ILE A 230 6.05 2.89 -16.31
N ALA A 231 6.18 2.02 -15.31
CA ALA A 231 5.94 2.38 -13.91
C ALA A 231 6.91 3.47 -13.40
N SER A 232 8.15 3.46 -13.88
CA SER A 232 9.14 4.50 -13.55
C SER A 232 8.76 5.85 -14.19
N ALA A 233 8.34 5.87 -15.45
CA ALA A 233 7.83 7.08 -16.09
C ALA A 233 6.60 7.64 -15.37
N PHE A 234 5.71 6.77 -14.87
CA PHE A 234 4.60 7.18 -14.02
C PHE A 234 5.08 7.84 -12.73
N MET A 235 6.05 7.24 -12.03
CA MET A 235 6.64 7.83 -10.83
C MET A 235 7.26 9.20 -11.11
N ASP A 236 8.07 9.31 -12.16
CA ASP A 236 8.74 10.56 -12.55
C ASP A 236 7.72 11.66 -12.88
N ARG A 237 6.60 11.33 -13.55
CA ARG A 237 5.53 12.29 -13.85
C ARG A 237 4.92 12.93 -12.61
N PHE A 238 4.80 12.18 -11.52
CA PHE A 238 4.15 12.61 -10.28
C PHE A 238 5.12 12.87 -9.13
N ASN A 239 6.42 12.91 -9.40
CA ASN A 239 7.43 13.15 -8.38
C ASN A 239 7.20 14.51 -7.71
N PRO A 240 6.98 14.60 -6.38
CA PRO A 240 6.66 15.85 -5.71
C PRO A 240 7.78 16.89 -5.73
N GLN A 241 9.04 16.45 -5.91
CA GLN A 241 10.20 17.33 -5.94
C GLN A 241 10.54 17.79 -7.36
N LYS A 242 10.39 16.92 -8.34
CA LYS A 242 10.73 17.19 -9.74
C LYS A 242 9.79 16.43 -10.69
N PRO A 243 8.53 16.88 -10.84
CA PRO A 243 7.58 16.22 -11.74
C PRO A 243 7.98 16.47 -13.21
N LEU A 244 7.79 15.48 -14.08
CA LEU A 244 7.90 15.70 -15.52
C LEU A 244 6.84 16.69 -16.01
N SER A 245 7.24 17.59 -16.91
CA SER A 245 6.33 18.41 -17.72
C SER A 245 5.54 17.55 -18.72
N ASP A 246 4.53 18.14 -19.34
CA ASP A 246 3.71 17.43 -20.33
C ASP A 246 4.52 17.10 -21.59
N GLU A 247 5.44 17.97 -22.02
CA GLU A 247 6.35 17.74 -23.14
C GLU A 247 7.37 16.64 -22.84
N GLU A 248 7.97 16.64 -21.64
CA GLU A 248 8.90 15.59 -21.22
C GLU A 248 8.20 14.23 -21.09
N LEU A 249 6.96 14.22 -20.57
CA LEU A 249 6.16 13.02 -20.50
C LEU A 249 5.86 12.48 -21.89
N GLU A 250 5.43 13.34 -22.82
CA GLU A 250 5.12 12.91 -24.18
C GLU A 250 6.35 12.28 -24.85
N SER A 251 7.51 12.96 -24.79
CA SER A 251 8.77 12.42 -25.31
C SER A 251 9.16 11.08 -24.67
N ARG A 252 8.97 10.95 -23.34
CA ARG A 252 9.23 9.70 -22.63
C ARG A 252 8.29 8.58 -23.08
N CYS A 253 7.02 8.87 -23.27
CA CYS A 253 6.01 7.92 -23.74
C CYS A 253 6.26 7.49 -25.21
N GLU A 254 6.61 8.43 -26.10
CA GLU A 254 6.98 8.12 -27.49
C GLU A 254 8.20 7.21 -27.56
N LYS A 255 9.23 7.48 -26.75
CA LYS A 255 10.40 6.62 -26.64
C LYS A 255 10.04 5.20 -26.17
N LEU A 256 9.23 5.08 -25.13
CA LEU A 256 8.77 3.78 -24.62
C LEU A 256 7.98 3.00 -25.68
N ARG A 257 7.08 3.67 -26.43
CA ARG A 257 6.35 3.07 -27.54
C ARG A 257 7.29 2.57 -28.64
N GLY A 258 8.22 3.40 -29.08
CA GLY A 258 9.20 3.02 -30.09
C GLY A 258 10.09 1.84 -29.67
N GLU A 259 10.49 1.78 -28.41
CA GLU A 259 11.22 0.64 -27.85
C GLU A 259 10.36 -0.63 -27.91
N ILE A 260 9.11 -0.58 -27.41
CA ILE A 260 8.18 -1.72 -27.44
C ILE A 260 7.91 -2.19 -28.87
N ASP A 261 7.58 -1.29 -29.78
CA ASP A 261 7.29 -1.61 -31.18
C ASP A 261 8.47 -2.27 -31.90
N SER A 262 9.70 -1.96 -31.46
CA SER A 262 10.92 -2.55 -32.04
C SER A 262 11.31 -3.91 -31.42
N SER A 263 10.92 -4.18 -30.18
CA SER A 263 11.41 -5.35 -29.41
C SER A 263 10.33 -6.37 -29.04
N VAL A 264 9.05 -6.05 -29.23
CA VAL A 264 7.92 -6.90 -28.86
C VAL A 264 7.11 -7.29 -30.10
N GLU A 265 7.27 -8.55 -30.54
CA GLU A 265 6.50 -9.11 -31.67
C GLU A 265 5.10 -9.59 -31.26
N ASP A 266 4.88 -9.84 -29.96
CA ASP A 266 3.61 -10.32 -29.42
C ASP A 266 2.58 -9.17 -29.40
N THR A 267 1.55 -9.29 -30.24
CA THR A 267 0.52 -8.26 -30.40
C THR A 267 -0.32 -8.04 -29.13
N VAL A 268 -0.51 -9.08 -28.32
CA VAL A 268 -1.24 -8.98 -27.04
C VAL A 268 -0.38 -8.22 -26.03
N ALA A 269 0.91 -8.54 -25.95
CA ALA A 269 1.85 -7.83 -25.09
C ALA A 269 1.99 -6.36 -25.49
N THR A 270 2.14 -6.06 -26.78
CA THR A 270 2.21 -4.69 -27.29
C THR A 270 0.94 -3.91 -26.95
N ALA A 271 -0.24 -4.49 -27.13
CA ALA A 271 -1.51 -3.86 -26.78
C ALA A 271 -1.61 -3.54 -25.27
N ILE A 272 -1.20 -4.47 -24.41
CA ILE A 272 -1.19 -4.28 -22.95
C ILE A 272 -0.23 -3.15 -22.56
N LEU A 273 1.03 -3.20 -23.01
CA LEU A 273 2.06 -2.22 -22.66
C LEU A 273 1.70 -0.82 -23.19
N HIS A 274 1.18 -0.73 -24.42
CA HIS A 274 0.68 0.53 -24.97
C HIS A 274 -0.48 1.09 -24.16
N LYS A 275 -1.41 0.25 -23.71
CA LYS A 275 -2.52 0.71 -22.87
C LYS A 275 -2.03 1.17 -21.51
N MET A 276 -1.01 0.54 -20.93
CA MET A 276 -0.36 1.02 -19.70
C MET A 276 0.27 2.41 -19.90
N ILE A 277 0.89 2.68 -21.05
CA ILE A 277 1.40 4.02 -21.40
C ILE A 277 0.26 5.05 -21.46
N ASP A 278 -0.88 4.69 -22.07
CA ASP A 278 -2.05 5.58 -22.13
C ASP A 278 -2.60 5.93 -20.73
N VAL A 279 -2.53 5.00 -19.78
CA VAL A 279 -2.89 5.25 -18.38
C VAL A 279 -2.03 6.35 -17.77
N ILE A 280 -0.72 6.39 -18.07
CA ILE A 280 0.16 7.45 -17.57
C ILE A 280 -0.31 8.80 -18.12
N LYS A 281 -0.44 8.90 -19.45
CA LYS A 281 -0.86 10.13 -20.14
C LYS A 281 -2.21 10.65 -19.66
N CYS A 282 -3.12 9.73 -19.31
CA CYS A 282 -4.46 10.08 -18.86
C CYS A 282 -4.59 10.19 -17.34
N THR A 283 -3.53 9.99 -16.56
CA THR A 283 -3.59 10.23 -15.11
C THR A 283 -3.38 11.72 -14.84
N LEU A 284 -4.33 12.34 -14.16
CA LEU A 284 -4.29 13.76 -13.80
C LEU A 284 -3.71 13.98 -12.39
N LYS A 285 -4.03 13.08 -11.46
CA LYS A 285 -3.54 13.11 -10.07
C LYS A 285 -3.40 11.71 -9.52
N THR A 286 -2.49 11.52 -8.56
CA THR A 286 -2.31 10.26 -7.84
C THR A 286 -1.89 10.49 -6.39
N ASN A 287 -2.17 9.52 -5.52
CA ASN A 287 -1.70 9.51 -4.14
C ASN A 287 -0.41 8.67 -3.94
N VAL A 288 0.29 8.28 -5.00
CA VAL A 288 1.45 7.36 -4.93
C VAL A 288 2.59 7.84 -4.01
N TYR A 289 2.72 9.14 -3.78
CA TYR A 289 3.70 9.72 -2.85
C TYR A 289 3.12 10.12 -1.49
N LEU A 290 1.80 9.99 -1.30
CA LEU A 290 1.20 10.27 0.00
C LEU A 290 1.56 9.17 1.01
N PRO A 291 2.00 9.55 2.22
CA PRO A 291 2.28 8.59 3.28
C PRO A 291 0.97 7.99 3.80
N ASN A 292 1.08 6.81 4.43
CA ASN A 292 -0.03 6.16 5.15
C ASN A 292 -1.32 5.92 4.33
N ARG A 293 -1.24 5.87 2.99
CA ARG A 293 -2.39 5.48 2.15
C ARG A 293 -2.77 4.02 2.39
N TYR A 294 -4.06 3.70 2.25
CA TYR A 294 -4.57 2.31 2.26
C TYR A 294 -4.60 1.69 0.86
N ALA A 295 -4.74 2.48 -0.18
CA ALA A 295 -4.80 2.03 -1.56
C ALA A 295 -4.13 3.06 -2.48
N LEU A 296 -3.64 2.62 -3.64
CA LEU A 296 -3.26 3.50 -4.74
C LEU A 296 -4.53 4.07 -5.38
N SER A 297 -4.54 5.36 -5.71
CA SER A 297 -5.69 6.02 -6.32
C SER A 297 -5.26 6.94 -7.44
N LEU A 298 -5.94 6.84 -8.58
CA LEU A 298 -5.66 7.60 -9.80
C LEU A 298 -6.89 8.40 -10.20
N ARG A 299 -6.75 9.72 -10.36
CA ARG A 299 -7.75 10.57 -11.00
C ARG A 299 -7.46 10.56 -12.50
N LEU A 300 -8.38 10.03 -13.30
CA LEU A 300 -8.16 9.80 -14.74
C LEU A 300 -8.93 10.77 -15.62
N ASP A 301 -8.34 11.17 -16.74
CA ASP A 301 -9.09 11.64 -17.92
C ASP A 301 -9.94 10.45 -18.43
N PRO A 302 -11.28 10.60 -18.51
CA PRO A 302 -12.17 9.52 -18.93
C PRO A 302 -11.88 8.93 -20.31
N LYS A 303 -11.17 9.65 -21.20
CA LYS A 303 -10.77 9.16 -22.52
C LYS A 303 -10.02 7.83 -22.46
N VAL A 304 -9.27 7.56 -21.38
CA VAL A 304 -8.55 6.30 -21.21
C VAL A 304 -9.47 5.08 -21.16
N MET A 305 -10.72 5.27 -20.74
CA MET A 305 -11.70 4.20 -20.59
C MET A 305 -12.57 3.98 -21.84
N VAL A 306 -12.38 4.78 -22.89
CA VAL A 306 -13.10 4.64 -24.16
C VAL A 306 -12.44 3.52 -24.98
N SER A 307 -13.24 2.57 -25.46
CA SER A 307 -12.79 1.57 -26.43
C SER A 307 -13.16 2.01 -27.86
N PRO A 308 -12.28 1.85 -28.87
CA PRO A 308 -12.56 2.25 -30.26
C PRO A 308 -13.81 1.62 -30.88
N HIS A 309 -14.24 0.47 -30.37
CA HIS A 309 -15.37 -0.30 -30.89
C HIS A 309 -16.68 -0.04 -30.13
N GLU A 310 -16.69 0.87 -29.16
CA GLU A 310 -17.87 1.17 -28.35
C GLU A 310 -18.70 2.32 -28.97
N GLN A 311 -20.01 2.26 -28.77
CA GLN A 311 -20.90 3.37 -29.12
C GLN A 311 -20.47 4.65 -28.39
N GLU A 312 -20.62 5.79 -29.07
CA GLU A 312 -20.36 7.09 -28.47
C GLU A 312 -21.27 7.29 -27.25
N ARG A 313 -20.64 7.58 -26.10
CA ARG A 313 -21.31 7.83 -24.82
C ARG A 313 -20.82 9.14 -24.24
N GLU A 314 -21.65 9.79 -23.42
CA GLU A 314 -21.27 11.02 -22.72
C GLU A 314 -20.04 10.76 -21.85
N LEU A 315 -18.97 11.51 -22.08
CA LEU A 315 -17.77 11.42 -21.26
C LEU A 315 -18.07 11.96 -19.85
N PRO A 316 -17.76 11.20 -18.79
CA PRO A 316 -17.86 11.70 -17.43
C PRO A 316 -17.04 12.99 -17.24
N TYR A 317 -17.37 13.80 -16.24
CA TYR A 317 -16.44 14.83 -15.77
C TYR A 317 -15.18 14.19 -15.18
N GLY A 318 -15.33 13.01 -14.57
CA GLY A 318 -14.22 12.34 -13.95
C GLY A 318 -14.39 10.90 -13.55
N ILE A 319 -13.26 10.22 -13.52
CA ILE A 319 -13.08 8.87 -12.99
C ILE A 319 -11.99 8.92 -11.93
N ILE A 320 -12.24 8.26 -10.80
CA ILE A 320 -11.23 7.91 -9.81
C ILE A 320 -11.16 6.38 -9.78
N PHE A 321 -9.98 5.84 -10.09
CA PHE A 321 -9.68 4.43 -9.92
C PHE A 321 -8.93 4.21 -8.61
N VAL A 322 -9.23 3.12 -7.89
CA VAL A 322 -8.60 2.77 -6.61
C VAL A 322 -8.18 1.30 -6.65
N HIS A 323 -6.91 1.02 -6.33
CA HIS A 323 -6.34 -0.32 -6.25
C HIS A 323 -5.78 -0.57 -4.85
N GLY A 324 -6.28 -1.58 -4.14
CA GLY A 324 -5.84 -1.92 -2.79
C GLY A 324 -5.91 -3.42 -2.50
N ARG A 325 -5.53 -3.80 -1.28
CA ARG A 325 -5.53 -5.21 -0.85
C ARG A 325 -6.89 -5.85 -1.05
N ARG A 326 -6.99 -6.78 -2.00
CA ARG A 326 -8.20 -7.53 -2.34
C ARG A 326 -9.37 -6.69 -2.87
N PHE A 327 -9.13 -5.49 -3.39
CA PHE A 327 -10.20 -4.75 -4.05
C PHE A 327 -9.71 -3.79 -5.13
N ASN A 328 -10.59 -3.57 -6.12
CA ASN A 328 -10.48 -2.48 -7.07
C ASN A 328 -11.76 -1.65 -6.99
N GLY A 329 -11.66 -0.34 -7.21
CA GLY A 329 -12.78 0.59 -7.13
C GLY A 329 -12.79 1.58 -8.27
N TYR A 330 -13.99 1.88 -8.78
CA TYR A 330 -14.21 3.03 -9.66
C TYR A 330 -15.20 3.98 -9.01
N HIS A 331 -14.90 5.27 -9.04
CA HIS A 331 -15.87 6.34 -8.78
C HIS A 331 -16.00 7.21 -10.03
N VAL A 332 -17.18 7.17 -10.65
CA VAL A 332 -17.51 7.94 -11.87
C VAL A 332 -18.41 9.11 -11.49
N ARG A 333 -18.14 10.29 -12.06
CA ARG A 333 -18.91 11.51 -11.83
C ARG A 333 -19.10 12.32 -13.11
N PHE A 334 -20.28 12.89 -13.29
CA PHE A 334 -20.65 13.69 -14.48
C PHE A 334 -20.54 15.21 -14.28
N ARG A 335 -20.29 15.68 -13.06
CA ARG A 335 -20.02 17.09 -12.75
C ARG A 335 -18.98 17.21 -11.63
N ASP A 336 -18.42 18.41 -11.48
CA ASP A 336 -17.46 18.72 -10.42
C ASP A 336 -18.08 18.72 -9.01
N ILE A 337 -19.36 19.03 -8.90
CA ILE A 337 -20.16 18.75 -7.70
C ILE A 337 -21.16 17.68 -8.09
N SER A 338 -21.08 16.52 -7.45
CA SER A 338 -21.86 15.33 -7.82
C SER A 338 -22.20 14.51 -6.60
N ARG A 339 -23.37 13.86 -6.60
CA ARG A 339 -23.81 12.98 -5.53
C ARG A 339 -24.11 11.58 -6.05
N GLY A 340 -23.80 10.58 -5.22
CA GLY A 340 -23.87 9.18 -5.59
C GLY A 340 -23.57 8.26 -4.42
N GLY A 341 -24.26 7.12 -4.35
CA GLY A 341 -23.94 6.08 -3.38
C GLY A 341 -22.75 5.22 -3.81
N MET A 342 -22.21 4.45 -2.87
CA MET A 342 -21.21 3.41 -3.12
C MET A 342 -21.87 2.03 -3.16
N ARG A 343 -21.46 1.18 -4.10
CA ARG A 343 -21.86 -0.22 -4.19
C ARG A 343 -20.67 -1.12 -3.90
N LEU A 344 -20.88 -2.16 -3.09
CA LEU A 344 -19.93 -3.23 -2.90
C LEU A 344 -20.36 -4.44 -3.73
N VAL A 345 -19.43 -5.01 -4.49
CA VAL A 345 -19.61 -6.23 -5.26
C VAL A 345 -18.64 -7.26 -4.70
N THR A 346 -19.18 -8.35 -4.16
CA THR A 346 -18.43 -9.42 -3.49
C THR A 346 -18.70 -10.75 -4.19
N PRO A 347 -18.04 -11.03 -5.32
CA PRO A 347 -18.21 -12.28 -6.07
C PRO A 347 -17.86 -13.50 -5.23
N ARG A 348 -18.54 -14.62 -5.47
CA ARG A 348 -18.37 -15.83 -4.65
C ARG A 348 -17.17 -16.69 -5.07
N SER A 349 -16.69 -16.53 -6.30
CA SER A 349 -15.57 -17.29 -6.84
C SER A 349 -14.60 -16.40 -7.64
N PRO A 350 -13.34 -16.84 -7.82
CA PRO A 350 -12.38 -16.14 -8.67
C PRO A 350 -12.85 -15.92 -10.11
N GLU A 351 -13.59 -16.88 -10.68
CA GLU A 351 -14.14 -16.79 -12.04
C GLU A 351 -15.22 -15.69 -12.12
N GLN A 352 -16.11 -15.64 -11.13
CA GLN A 352 -17.09 -14.55 -11.03
C GLN A 352 -16.37 -13.21 -10.81
N TYR A 353 -15.31 -13.18 -10.01
CA TYR A 353 -14.51 -11.97 -9.84
C TYR A 353 -13.92 -11.48 -11.15
N ALA A 354 -13.38 -12.38 -11.99
CA ALA A 354 -12.84 -12.01 -13.28
C ALA A 354 -13.94 -11.44 -14.21
N LEU A 355 -15.12 -12.05 -14.24
CA LEU A 355 -16.27 -11.55 -15.01
C LEU A 355 -16.73 -10.16 -14.54
N GLU A 356 -16.87 -9.96 -13.23
CA GLU A 356 -17.26 -8.67 -12.66
C GLU A 356 -16.17 -7.62 -12.88
N SER A 357 -14.89 -8.00 -12.83
CA SER A 357 -13.78 -7.09 -13.11
C SER A 357 -13.84 -6.54 -14.53
N ALA A 358 -14.23 -7.34 -15.53
CA ALA A 358 -14.39 -6.87 -16.91
C ALA A 358 -15.55 -5.87 -17.08
N ARG A 359 -16.58 -5.94 -16.21
CA ARG A 359 -17.81 -5.12 -16.32
C ARG A 359 -17.87 -3.99 -15.29
N GLN A 360 -16.94 -3.94 -14.35
CA GLN A 360 -16.97 -3.05 -13.19
C GLN A 360 -17.09 -1.58 -13.57
N TYR A 361 -16.30 -1.14 -14.56
CA TYR A 361 -16.36 0.24 -15.03
C TYR A 361 -17.71 0.57 -15.68
N ASP A 362 -18.22 -0.30 -16.54
CA ASP A 362 -19.51 -0.09 -17.23
C ASP A 362 -20.68 -0.03 -16.25
N GLU A 363 -20.67 -0.89 -15.23
CA GLU A 363 -21.67 -0.84 -14.16
C GLU A 363 -21.59 0.51 -13.42
N CYS A 364 -20.40 0.94 -13.03
CA CYS A 364 -20.21 2.21 -12.33
C CYS A 364 -20.66 3.40 -13.19
N TYR A 365 -20.27 3.41 -14.47
CA TYR A 365 -20.68 4.40 -15.45
C TYR A 365 -22.20 4.45 -15.59
N GLY A 366 -22.85 3.30 -15.86
CA GLY A 366 -24.30 3.24 -16.09
C GLY A 366 -25.10 3.72 -14.88
N LEU A 367 -24.66 3.36 -13.66
CA LEU A 367 -25.29 3.82 -12.43
C LEU A 367 -25.06 5.32 -12.18
N ALA A 368 -23.86 5.83 -12.45
CA ALA A 368 -23.56 7.27 -12.33
C ALA A 368 -24.36 8.09 -13.35
N PHE A 369 -24.53 7.58 -14.58
CA PHE A 369 -25.28 8.23 -15.63
C PHE A 369 -26.79 8.26 -15.34
N ALA A 370 -27.34 7.16 -14.84
CA ALA A 370 -28.72 7.15 -14.35
C ALA A 370 -28.94 8.17 -13.22
N GLN A 371 -27.96 8.32 -12.32
CA GLN A 371 -28.00 9.33 -11.27
C GLN A 371 -27.90 10.77 -11.83
N GLN A 372 -27.16 10.96 -12.92
CA GLN A 372 -27.03 12.24 -13.62
C GLN A 372 -28.39 12.66 -14.21
N LEU A 373 -29.07 11.74 -14.91
CA LEU A 373 -30.40 11.98 -15.48
C LEU A 373 -31.45 12.25 -14.39
N LYS A 374 -31.35 11.57 -13.24
CA LYS A 374 -32.23 11.80 -12.09
C LYS A 374 -32.01 13.16 -11.42
N ASN A 375 -30.78 13.66 -11.41
CA ASN A 375 -30.42 14.91 -10.74
C ASN A 375 -30.59 16.16 -11.62
N LYS A 376 -31.28 16.06 -12.76
CA LYS A 376 -31.44 17.17 -13.72
C LYS A 376 -32.03 18.46 -13.10
N ASP A 377 -32.81 18.34 -12.03
CA ASP A 377 -33.53 19.46 -11.39
C ASP A 377 -32.82 20.02 -10.14
N ILE A 378 -31.56 19.66 -9.87
CA ILE A 378 -30.78 20.12 -8.71
C ILE A 378 -29.35 20.54 -9.13
N PRO A 379 -28.62 21.32 -8.29
CA PRO A 379 -27.29 21.80 -8.68
C PRO A 379 -26.24 20.68 -8.85
N GLU A 380 -26.32 19.60 -8.07
CA GLU A 380 -25.35 18.51 -8.11
C GLU A 380 -25.58 17.52 -9.27
N GLY A 381 -24.51 17.12 -9.95
CA GLY A 381 -24.55 16.05 -10.95
C GLY A 381 -24.66 14.65 -10.35
N GLY A 382 -24.70 13.64 -11.22
CA GLY A 382 -24.68 12.23 -10.85
C GLY A 382 -23.27 11.70 -10.64
N SER A 383 -23.10 10.89 -9.60
CA SER A 383 -21.95 10.03 -9.43
C SER A 383 -22.33 8.65 -8.92
N LYS A 384 -21.37 7.71 -8.95
CA LYS A 384 -21.47 6.42 -8.29
C LYS A 384 -20.06 5.92 -7.98
N ALA A 385 -19.93 5.14 -6.90
CA ALA A 385 -18.77 4.28 -6.69
C ALA A 385 -19.16 2.80 -6.75
N VAL A 386 -18.30 1.97 -7.33
CA VAL A 386 -18.42 0.50 -7.33
C VAL A 386 -17.08 -0.09 -6.90
N ASN A 387 -17.06 -0.76 -5.75
CA ASN A 387 -15.91 -1.47 -5.22
C ASN A 387 -16.09 -2.97 -5.42
N LEU A 388 -15.21 -3.56 -6.22
CA LEU A 388 -15.14 -4.99 -6.46
C LEU A 388 -14.14 -5.61 -5.48
N ILE A 389 -14.67 -6.40 -4.54
CA ILE A 389 -13.93 -6.95 -3.41
C ILE A 389 -13.78 -8.46 -3.60
N ASP A 390 -12.55 -8.93 -3.53
CA ASP A 390 -12.25 -10.36 -3.52
C ASP A 390 -12.42 -10.89 -2.11
N THR A 391 -13.45 -11.72 -1.89
CA THR A 391 -13.70 -12.38 -0.61
C THR A 391 -13.27 -13.85 -0.57
N SER A 392 -12.63 -14.36 -1.63
CA SER A 392 -12.19 -15.76 -1.72
C SER A 392 -11.19 -16.12 -0.61
N GLY A 393 -11.46 -17.20 0.12
CA GLY A 393 -10.60 -17.58 1.25
C GLY A 393 -10.59 -16.58 2.42
N LEU A 394 -11.53 -15.61 2.47
CA LEU A 394 -11.84 -14.86 3.70
C LEU A 394 -12.76 -15.66 4.64
N SER A 395 -12.92 -16.98 4.45
CA SER A 395 -13.87 -17.79 5.22
C SER A 395 -13.62 -17.70 6.73
N GLU A 396 -14.68 -17.23 7.39
CA GLU A 396 -15.08 -17.32 8.81
C GLU A 396 -13.92 -17.24 9.82
N VAL A 397 -13.63 -16.00 10.27
CA VAL A 397 -12.92 -15.76 11.53
C VAL A 397 -13.74 -16.31 12.68
#